data_AF-A0A972PES9-F1
#
_entry.id   AF-A0A972PES9-F1
#
_cell.length_a   1.000
_cell.length_b   1.000
_cell.length_c   1.000
_cell.angle_alpha   90.00
_cell.angle_beta   90.00
_cell.angle_gamma   90.00
#
_symmetry.space_group_name_H-M   'P 1'
#
loop_
_entity.id
_entity.type
_entity.pdbx_description
1 polymer ?
#
loop_
_entity_poly.entity_id
_entity_poly.type
_entity_poly.pdbx_seq_one_letter_code
_entity_poly.pdbx_strand_id
1 'polypeptide(L)'
;MLTPRQKQRYISGWLKRKEERQAQLKEQQRLALEKAFEIARMLKAKYRARKVILFGSLVKGKYWKHSDIDIAVHGIDESRYLDAAWEASQIALPFKVDLLPLESVSGTLKRKIEDEGLAM
;
A
#
# COMPACT_ATOMS: atom_id res chain seq x y z
N MET A 1 20.16 -11.28 -36.73
CA MET A 1 19.54 -12.30 -35.84
C MET A 1 20.55 -12.71 -34.76
N LEU A 2 20.11 -12.93 -33.51
CA LEU A 2 21.00 -13.41 -32.43
C LEU A 2 21.40 -14.88 -32.65
N THR A 3 22.67 -15.21 -32.42
CA THR A 3 23.17 -16.60 -32.43
C THR A 3 22.60 -17.40 -31.25
N PRO A 4 22.56 -18.75 -31.30
CA PRO A 4 22.09 -19.59 -30.19
C PRO A 4 22.78 -19.27 -28.85
N ARG A 5 24.10 -19.05 -28.85
CA ARG A 5 24.88 -18.68 -27.65
C ARG A 5 24.54 -17.27 -27.14
N GLN A 6 24.28 -16.31 -28.04
CA GLN A 6 23.81 -14.97 -27.66
C GLN A 6 22.39 -15.00 -27.10
N LYS A 7 21.49 -15.83 -27.67
CA LYS A 7 20.14 -16.06 -27.14
C LYS A 7 20.20 -16.68 -25.73
N GLN A 8 21.09 -17.64 -25.50
CA GLN A 8 21.23 -18.30 -24.20
C GLN A 8 21.78 -17.36 -23.10
N ARG A 9 22.79 -16.53 -23.41
CA ARG A 9 23.25 -15.45 -22.49
C ARG A 9 22.18 -14.40 -22.23
N TYR A 10 21.39 -14.06 -23.25
CA TYR A 10 20.29 -13.11 -23.11
C TYR A 10 19.18 -13.65 -22.18
N ILE A 11 18.73 -14.89 -22.39
CA ILE A 11 17.68 -15.54 -21.59
C ILE A 11 18.14 -15.70 -20.13
N SER A 12 19.35 -16.18 -19.90
CA SER A 12 19.90 -16.34 -18.54
C SER A 12 20.03 -15.01 -17.80
N GLY A 13 20.53 -13.96 -18.45
CA GLY A 13 20.56 -12.61 -17.87
C GLY A 13 19.17 -12.04 -17.60
N TRP A 14 18.19 -12.31 -18.47
CA TRP A 14 16.80 -11.88 -18.28
C TRP A 14 16.13 -12.59 -17.10
N LEU A 15 16.31 -13.91 -16.97
CA LEU A 15 15.76 -14.70 -15.85
C LEU A 15 16.29 -14.19 -14.51
N LYS A 16 17.61 -14.00 -14.39
CA LYS A 16 18.24 -13.48 -13.16
C LYS A 16 17.69 -12.10 -12.77
N ARG A 17 17.61 -11.16 -13.72
CA ARG A 17 17.02 -9.83 -13.47
C ARG A 17 15.55 -9.89 -13.09
N LYS A 18 14.80 -10.84 -13.64
CA LYS A 18 13.40 -11.06 -13.28
C LYS A 18 13.26 -11.53 -11.83
N GLU A 19 14.08 -12.49 -11.41
CA GLU A 19 14.10 -12.98 -10.03
C GLU A 19 14.51 -11.90 -9.04
N GLU A 20 15.59 -11.16 -9.32
CA GLU A 20 16.05 -10.04 -8.49
C GLU A 20 14.96 -8.96 -8.34
N ARG A 21 14.30 -8.60 -9.44
CA ARG A 21 13.19 -7.64 -9.43
C ARG A 21 11.99 -8.14 -8.61
N GLN A 22 11.67 -9.43 -8.71
CA GLN A 22 10.57 -10.02 -7.93
C GLN A 22 10.89 -10.04 -6.43
N ALA A 23 12.12 -10.39 -6.05
CA ALA A 23 12.56 -10.31 -4.67
C ALA A 23 12.50 -8.87 -4.12
N GLN A 24 12.97 -7.90 -4.91
CA GLN A 24 12.94 -6.49 -4.50
C GLN A 24 11.51 -5.95 -4.36
N LEU A 25 10.58 -6.33 -5.24
CA LEU A 25 9.19 -5.94 -5.14
C LEU A 25 8.51 -6.54 -3.90
N LYS A 26 8.78 -7.81 -3.59
CA LYS A 26 8.27 -8.46 -2.37
C LYS A 26 8.77 -7.75 -1.12
N GLU A 27 10.04 -7.38 -1.08
CA GLU A 27 10.60 -6.67 0.07
C GLU A 27 9.99 -5.27 0.24
N GLN A 28 9.82 -4.53 -0.87
CA GLN A 28 9.12 -3.23 -0.80
C GLN A 28 7.67 -3.39 -0.34
N GLN A 29 6.96 -4.42 -0.82
CA GLN A 29 5.60 -4.71 -0.37
C GLN A 29 5.55 -5.00 1.13
N ARG A 30 6.50 -5.79 1.65
CA ARG A 30 6.62 -6.11 3.07
C ARG A 30 6.81 -4.85 3.91
N LEU A 31 7.74 -3.98 3.51
CA LEU A 31 8.00 -2.71 4.20
C LEU A 31 6.78 -1.76 4.15
N ALA A 32 6.08 -1.69 3.01
CA ALA A 32 4.87 -0.89 2.89
C ALA A 32 3.73 -1.40 3.80
N LEU A 33 3.60 -2.73 3.95
CA LEU A 33 2.66 -3.32 4.91
C LEU A 33 3.02 -2.97 6.36
N GLU A 34 4.30 -3.03 6.74
CA GLU A 34 4.75 -2.62 8.08
C GLU A 34 4.38 -1.16 8.37
N LYS A 35 4.59 -0.27 7.39
CA LYS A 35 4.17 1.14 7.48
C LYS A 35 2.66 1.28 7.60
N ALA A 36 1.88 0.52 6.84
CA ALA A 36 0.42 0.54 6.95
C ALA A 36 -0.07 0.18 8.36
N PHE A 37 0.52 -0.85 8.99
CA PHE A 37 0.21 -1.24 10.37
C PHE A 37 0.66 -0.20 11.40
N GLU A 38 1.80 0.46 11.19
CA GLU A 38 2.26 1.57 12.02
C GLU A 38 1.28 2.75 11.97
N ILE A 39 0.85 3.13 10.76
CA ILE A 39 -0.16 4.18 10.55
C ILE A 39 -1.48 3.78 11.22
N ALA A 40 -1.96 2.55 11.04
CA ALA A 40 -3.20 2.10 11.66
C ALA A 40 -3.18 2.20 13.19
N ARG A 41 -2.08 1.79 13.82
CA ARG A 41 -1.90 1.94 15.27
C ARG A 41 -1.93 3.40 15.70
N MET A 42 -1.24 4.27 14.96
CA MET A 42 -1.22 5.71 15.22
C MET A 42 -2.63 6.32 15.10
N LEU A 43 -3.36 6.02 14.03
CA LEU A 43 -4.73 6.53 13.79
C LEU A 43 -5.69 6.11 14.91
N LYS A 44 -5.61 4.86 15.37
CA LYS A 44 -6.42 4.36 16.49
C LYS A 44 -6.06 5.00 17.82
N ALA A 45 -4.77 5.06 18.16
CA ALA A 45 -4.31 5.51 19.47
C ALA A 45 -4.43 7.03 19.65
N LYS A 46 -3.97 7.80 18.66
CA LYS A 46 -3.86 9.27 18.75
C LYS A 46 -5.07 10.02 18.19
N TYR A 47 -5.70 9.47 17.16
CA TYR A 47 -6.84 10.11 16.48
C TYR A 47 -8.18 9.41 16.76
N ARG A 48 -8.17 8.36 17.58
CA ARG A 48 -9.36 7.63 18.03
C ARG A 48 -10.21 7.09 16.86
N ALA A 49 -9.55 6.77 15.74
CA ALA A 49 -10.21 6.13 14.60
C ALA A 49 -10.95 4.87 15.05
N ARG A 50 -12.24 4.77 14.70
CA ARG A 50 -13.10 3.63 15.04
C ARG A 50 -12.90 2.46 14.09
N LYS A 51 -12.55 2.75 12.83
CA LYS A 51 -12.29 1.75 11.79
C LYS A 51 -11.08 2.20 10.98
N VAL A 52 -10.17 1.27 10.70
CA VAL A 52 -9.05 1.48 9.77
C VAL A 52 -9.01 0.26 8.85
N ILE A 53 -8.99 0.50 7.54
CA ILE A 53 -9.02 -0.56 6.52
C ILE A 53 -7.89 -0.28 5.52
N LEU A 54 -6.97 -1.22 5.38
CA LEU A 54 -6.03 -1.23 4.26
C LEU A 54 -6.77 -1.74 3.03
N PHE A 55 -6.66 -1.06 1.89
CA PHE A 55 -7.25 -1.53 0.65
C PHE A 55 -6.29 -1.37 -0.52
N GLY A 56 -6.80 -1.49 -1.75
CA GLY A 56 -6.02 -1.21 -2.94
C GLY A 56 -4.94 -2.26 -3.25
N SER A 57 -3.80 -1.79 -3.75
CA SER A 57 -2.82 -2.67 -4.41
C SER A 57 -2.07 -3.61 -3.46
N LEU A 58 -1.89 -3.19 -2.20
CA LEU A 58 -1.21 -3.97 -1.16
C LEU A 58 -1.98 -5.21 -0.75
N VAL A 59 -3.32 -5.13 -0.70
CA VAL A 59 -4.18 -6.27 -0.35
C VAL A 59 -4.33 -7.24 -1.52
N LYS A 60 -4.30 -6.74 -2.77
CA LYS A 60 -4.59 -7.54 -3.97
C LYS A 60 -3.41 -8.30 -4.55
N GLY A 61 -2.24 -8.22 -3.94
CA GLY A 61 -1.01 -8.82 -4.47
C GLY A 61 -0.58 -8.24 -5.82
N LYS A 62 -1.06 -7.05 -6.18
CA LYS A 62 -0.72 -6.31 -7.41
C LYS A 62 0.14 -5.09 -7.06
N TYR A 63 1.09 -5.27 -6.17
CA TYR A 63 1.99 -4.20 -5.73
C TYR A 63 3.06 -3.92 -6.78
N TRP A 64 3.26 -2.65 -7.10
CA TRP A 64 4.27 -2.17 -8.04
C TRP A 64 5.24 -1.21 -7.35
N LYS A 65 6.37 -0.91 -7.98
CA LYS A 65 7.44 -0.07 -7.41
C LYS A 65 6.97 1.31 -6.90
N HIS A 66 5.86 1.83 -7.43
CA HIS A 66 5.30 3.14 -7.09
C HIS A 66 3.86 3.03 -6.57
N SER A 67 3.49 1.86 -6.03
CA SER A 67 2.21 1.68 -5.37
C SER A 67 2.13 2.54 -4.11
N ASP A 68 0.99 3.18 -3.93
CA ASP A 68 0.66 3.93 -2.72
C ASP A 68 0.12 2.99 -1.63
N ILE A 69 0.17 3.43 -0.37
CA ILE A 69 -0.48 2.78 0.77
C ILE A 69 -1.89 3.35 0.89
N ASP A 70 -2.91 2.59 0.48
CA ASP A 70 -4.31 3.05 0.48
C ASP A 70 -5.00 2.68 1.81
N ILE A 71 -5.34 3.67 2.65
CA ILE A 71 -5.98 3.45 3.95
C ILE A 71 -7.31 4.21 4.04
N ALA A 72 -8.39 3.49 4.31
CA ALA A 72 -9.69 4.08 4.59
C ALA A 72 -9.91 4.12 6.10
N VAL A 73 -10.39 5.26 6.61
CA VAL A 73 -10.55 5.50 8.05
C VAL A 73 -11.95 6.00 8.38
N HIS A 74 -12.49 5.62 9.53
CA HIS A 74 -13.76 6.11 10.04
C HIS A 74 -13.61 6.62 11.47
N GLY A 75 -14.27 7.74 11.79
CA GLY A 75 -14.40 8.25 13.15
C GLY A 75 -13.26 9.11 13.65
N ILE A 76 -12.41 9.61 12.75
CA ILE A 76 -11.48 10.71 13.08
C ILE A 76 -12.29 12.01 13.05
N ASP A 77 -12.05 12.86 14.05
CA ASP A 77 -12.62 14.20 14.10
C ASP A 77 -12.15 15.02 12.88
N GLU A 78 -13.09 15.67 12.19
CA GLU A 78 -12.81 16.41 10.95
C GLU A 78 -11.75 17.49 11.15
N SER A 79 -11.74 18.18 12.30
CA SER A 79 -10.75 19.22 12.61
C SER A 79 -9.32 18.67 12.74
N ARG A 80 -9.18 17.37 13.00
CA ARG A 80 -7.89 16.67 13.17
C ARG A 80 -7.51 15.80 11.99
N TYR A 81 -8.35 15.73 10.96
CA TYR A 81 -8.13 14.84 9.83
C TYR A 81 -6.85 15.20 9.04
N LEU A 82 -6.59 16.49 8.83
CA LEU A 82 -5.38 16.94 8.13
C LEU A 82 -4.11 16.62 8.91
N ASP A 83 -4.13 16.75 10.23
CA ASP A 83 -3.01 16.35 11.10
C ASP A 83 -2.75 14.83 11.01
N ALA A 84 -3.83 14.03 11.02
CA ALA A 84 -3.75 12.58 10.87
C ALA A 84 -3.16 12.18 9.51
N ALA A 85 -3.59 12.85 8.43
CA ALA A 85 -3.09 12.62 7.08
C ALA A 85 -1.60 13.00 6.95
N TRP A 86 -1.20 14.14 7.53
CA TRP A 86 0.20 14.56 7.58
C TRP A 86 1.07 13.57 8.35
N GLU A 87 0.66 13.17 9.56
CA GLU A 87 1.45 12.23 10.36
C GLU A 87 1.52 10.84 9.70
N ALA A 88 0.43 10.40 9.07
CA ALA A 88 0.43 9.18 8.28
C ALA A 88 1.45 9.25 7.13
N SER A 89 1.54 10.39 6.43
CA SER A 89 2.50 10.55 5.32
C SER A 89 3.95 10.55 5.80
N GLN A 90 4.22 11.12 6.98
CA GLN A 90 5.54 11.09 7.60
C GLN A 90 5.95 9.65 8.00
N ILE A 91 5.01 8.87 8.54
CA ILE A 91 5.26 7.45 8.87
C ILE A 91 5.47 6.63 7.59
N ALA A 92 4.70 6.92 6.54
CA ALA A 92 4.70 6.19 5.28
C ALA A 92 6.03 6.27 4.52
N LEU A 93 6.84 7.31 4.74
CA LEU A 93 8.11 7.48 4.02
C LEU A 93 8.97 6.20 4.07
N PRO A 94 9.55 5.79 2.92
CA PRO A 94 9.61 6.51 1.63
C PRO A 94 8.40 6.27 0.70
N PHE A 95 7.36 5.57 1.15
CA PHE A 95 6.14 5.34 0.40
C PHE A 95 5.22 6.55 0.45
N LYS A 96 4.27 6.60 -0.48
CA LYS A 96 3.12 7.52 -0.39
C LYS A 96 1.99 6.81 0.34
N VAL A 97 1.14 7.58 1.00
CA VAL A 97 -0.10 7.10 1.61
C VAL A 97 -1.26 7.93 1.09
N ASP A 98 -2.36 7.27 0.75
CA ASP A 98 -3.65 7.89 0.53
C ASP A 98 -4.54 7.55 1.72
N LEU A 99 -4.84 8.54 2.55
CA LEU A 99 -5.75 8.40 3.67
C LEU A 99 -7.12 8.92 3.23
N LEU A 100 -8.16 8.12 3.39
CA LEU A 100 -9.48 8.40 2.82
C LEU A 100 -10.57 8.26 3.91
N PRO A 101 -11.41 9.28 4.14
CA PRO A 101 -12.47 9.19 5.14
C PRO A 101 -13.62 8.35 4.60
N LEU A 102 -13.98 7.27 5.30
CA LEU A 102 -15.07 6.36 4.89
C LEU A 102 -16.46 7.03 4.91
N GLU A 103 -16.60 8.14 5.63
CA GLU A 103 -17.79 8.96 5.69
C GLU A 103 -18.07 9.66 4.35
N SER A 104 -17.02 10.03 3.61
CA SER A 104 -17.14 10.75 2.32
C SER A 104 -17.18 9.81 1.12
N VAL A 105 -16.98 8.51 1.33
CA VAL A 105 -16.93 7.51 0.25
C VAL A 105 -18.28 6.85 0.10
N SER A 106 -18.78 6.78 -1.14
CA SER A 106 -20.10 6.26 -1.44
C SER A 106 -20.08 5.21 -2.55
N GLY A 107 -21.22 4.53 -2.72
CA GLY A 107 -21.45 3.60 -3.82
C GLY A 107 -20.50 2.41 -3.86
N THR A 108 -20.11 2.03 -5.07
CA THR A 108 -19.33 0.81 -5.36
C THR A 108 -17.95 0.83 -4.69
N LEU A 109 -17.32 2.00 -4.54
CA LEU A 109 -16.00 2.09 -3.93
C LEU A 109 -16.06 1.75 -2.44
N LYS A 110 -17.06 2.26 -1.71
CA LYS A 110 -17.22 1.94 -0.28
C LYS A 110 -17.38 0.44 -0.06
N ARG A 111 -18.28 -0.21 -0.82
CA ARG A 111 -18.49 -1.67 -0.74
C ARG A 111 -17.19 -2.42 -1.01
N LYS A 112 -16.47 -2.05 -2.06
CA LYS A 112 -15.20 -2.68 -2.40
C LYS A 112 -14.15 -2.56 -1.30
N ILE A 113 -14.07 -1.41 -0.64
CA ILE A 113 -13.17 -1.21 0.50
C ILE A 113 -13.59 -2.09 1.68
N GLU A 114 -14.88 -2.18 1.97
CA GLU A 114 -15.39 -2.96 3.10
C GLU A 114 -15.35 -4.48 2.87
N ASP A 115 -15.57 -4.93 1.64
CA ASP A 115 -15.64 -6.35 1.26
C ASP A 115 -14.25 -6.94 0.97
N GLU A 116 -13.38 -6.18 0.31
CA GLU A 116 -12.07 -6.68 -0.15
C GLU A 116 -10.90 -6.13 0.67
N GLY A 117 -11.14 -5.14 1.54
CA GLY A 117 -10.10 -4.53 2.37
C GLY A 117 -9.72 -5.39 3.58
N LEU A 118 -8.51 -5.16 4.07
CA LEU A 118 -8.03 -5.75 5.31
C LEU A 118 -8.31 -4.81 6.48
N ALA A 119 -9.18 -5.21 7.40
CA ALA A 119 -9.36 -4.50 8.66
C ALA A 119 -8.06 -4.59 9.49
N MET A 120 -7.54 -3.43 9.88
CA MET A 120 -6.34 -3.29 10.72
C MET A 120 -6.71 -2.81 12.11
#